data_AF-A0A831PS00-F1
#
_entry.id   AF-A0A831PS00-F1
#
_cell.length_a   1.000
_cell.length_b   1.000
_cell.length_c   1.000
_cell.angle_alpha   90.00
_cell.angle_beta   90.00
_cell.angle_gamma   90.00
#
_symmetry.space_group_name_H-M   'P 1'
#
loop_
_entity.id
_entity.type
_entity.pdbx_description
1 polymer ?
#
loop_
_entity_poly.entity_id
_entity_poly.type
_entity_poly.pdbx_seq_one_letter_code
_entity_poly.pdbx_strand_id
1 'polypeptide(L)'
;MLRANAVLVAAALCWLIPTQSLGQSMVQYGVAVGAGTVAGTAAGKQVSNGITAIFGKTAAAAAKAARQGEPASLELSDEDVRALRRRQAEEAERLRQQREAAARGYRAPVRSAAMARTEEASSGWMPTPIWLRGYSIAQPAAPVRQALTPERLGEVARGLSRADVLGQLGTPVARVVIPEGNTINEVLYYQERGQTVGAVRLSGGSVTGVVVNAN
;
A
#
# COMPACT_ATOMS: atom_id res chain seq x y z
N MET A 1 -16.58 66.03 0.11
CA MET A 1 -17.07 64.68 -0.26
C MET A 1 -16.08 63.64 0.25
N LEU A 2 -16.60 62.72 1.06
CA LEU A 2 -16.03 61.50 1.67
C LEU A 2 -14.49 61.34 1.75
N ARG A 3 -13.96 61.48 2.96
CA ARG A 3 -12.78 60.73 3.43
C ARG A 3 -12.99 60.35 4.90
N ALA A 4 -13.36 59.09 5.15
CA ALA A 4 -13.18 58.38 6.42
C ALA A 4 -13.62 56.93 6.23
N ASN A 5 -12.68 55.98 6.33
CA ASN A 5 -12.80 54.88 7.30
C ASN A 5 -11.48 54.13 7.39
N ALA A 6 -10.92 54.28 8.58
CA ALA A 6 -9.72 53.71 9.13
C ALA A 6 -9.93 52.25 9.54
N VAL A 7 -8.82 51.49 9.49
CA VAL A 7 -8.39 50.55 10.55
C VAL A 7 -9.35 49.41 10.91
N LEU A 8 -9.06 48.20 10.41
CA LEU A 8 -9.03 46.93 11.19
C LEU A 8 -8.82 45.71 10.29
N VAL A 9 -7.59 45.44 9.85
CA VAL A 9 -7.20 44.08 9.40
C VAL A 9 -5.78 43.79 9.86
N ALA A 10 -5.60 43.72 11.17
CA ALA A 10 -4.37 43.28 11.82
C ALA A 10 -4.72 42.26 12.91
N ALA A 11 -5.10 41.05 12.51
CA ALA A 11 -5.09 39.83 13.35
C ALA A 11 -5.76 38.65 12.62
N ALA A 12 -5.16 38.09 11.56
CA ALA A 12 -5.64 36.82 11.00
C ALA A 12 -4.57 36.02 10.22
N LEU A 13 -3.28 36.22 10.50
CA LEU A 13 -2.20 35.60 9.71
C LEU A 13 -1.21 34.79 10.58
N CYS A 14 -1.73 33.98 11.52
CA CYS A 14 -0.87 33.14 12.39
C CYS A 14 -1.29 31.67 12.59
N TRP A 15 -2.27 31.12 11.87
CA TRP A 15 -2.70 29.72 12.11
C TRP A 15 -2.99 28.92 10.84
N LEU A 16 -2.03 28.86 9.92
CA LEU A 16 -2.05 27.84 8.85
C LEU A 16 -0.75 27.02 8.88
N ILE A 17 -0.57 26.27 9.96
CA ILE A 17 0.32 25.10 9.96
C ILE A 17 -0.56 23.89 9.63
N PRO A 18 -0.39 23.21 8.49
CA PRO A 18 -1.05 21.94 8.26
C PRO A 18 -0.34 20.86 9.09
N THR A 19 -0.78 20.67 10.33
CA THR A 19 -0.41 19.50 11.14
C THR A 19 -1.31 18.33 10.74
N GLN A 20 -1.05 17.70 9.60
CA GLN A 20 -1.69 16.45 9.19
C GLN A 20 -0.67 15.31 9.27
N SER A 21 -0.26 14.99 10.50
CA SER A 21 0.62 13.86 10.79
C SER A 21 0.45 13.42 12.24
N LEU A 22 -0.75 12.97 12.64
CA LEU A 22 -0.91 12.15 13.84
C LEU A 22 -2.00 11.11 13.56
N GLY A 23 -1.56 9.85 13.47
CA GLY A 23 -2.43 8.70 13.25
C GLY A 23 -1.69 7.37 13.06
N GLN A 24 -0.35 7.36 13.02
CA GLN A 24 0.46 6.15 13.09
C GLN A 24 1.31 6.17 14.36
N SER A 25 0.78 5.65 15.47
CA SER A 25 1.50 4.98 16.57
C SER A 25 0.72 5.10 17.89
N MET A 26 -0.29 4.25 18.12
CA MET A 26 -0.68 3.79 19.47
C MET A 26 -1.83 2.76 19.38
N VAL A 27 -1.55 1.56 18.83
CA VAL A 27 -2.29 0.34 19.18
C VAL A 27 -1.31 -0.84 19.21
N GLN A 28 -0.27 -0.73 20.04
CA GLN A 28 0.41 -1.89 20.61
C GLN A 28 0.32 -1.65 22.11
N TYR A 29 -0.63 -2.31 22.78
CA TYR A 29 -0.79 -2.57 24.23
C TYR A 29 -2.29 -2.74 24.57
N GLY A 30 -3.00 -3.57 23.81
CA GLY A 30 -4.42 -3.89 24.06
C GLY A 30 -4.78 -5.37 23.94
N VAL A 31 -3.81 -6.26 23.78
CA VAL A 31 -4.01 -7.72 23.70
C VAL A 31 -3.35 -8.36 24.91
N ALA A 32 -3.82 -8.03 26.11
CA ALA A 32 -3.47 -8.76 27.33
C ALA A 32 -4.45 -8.50 28.49
N VAL A 33 -5.75 -8.32 28.25
CA VAL A 33 -6.76 -8.50 29.31
C VAL A 33 -8.03 -9.04 28.66
N GLY A 34 -8.46 -10.25 29.06
CA GLY A 34 -9.88 -10.62 28.92
C GLY A 34 -10.22 -11.95 28.25
N ALA A 35 -9.31 -12.92 28.14
CA ALA A 35 -9.73 -14.33 28.15
C ALA A 35 -9.94 -14.74 29.62
N GLY A 36 -11.02 -14.26 30.25
CA GLY A 36 -11.29 -14.55 31.66
C GLY A 36 -12.42 -13.73 32.25
N THR A 37 -13.59 -14.36 32.35
CA THR A 37 -14.61 -14.17 33.40
C THR A 37 -15.23 -12.78 33.61
N VAL A 38 -16.50 -12.65 33.19
CA VAL A 38 -17.64 -12.09 33.95
C VAL A 38 -17.34 -10.95 34.95
N ALA A 39 -17.16 -9.70 34.48
CA ALA A 39 -17.47 -8.47 35.22
C ALA A 39 -17.20 -7.23 34.33
N GLY A 40 -18.23 -6.51 33.86
CA GLY A 40 -17.98 -5.27 33.11
C GLY A 40 -19.10 -4.71 32.23
N THR A 41 -20.38 -4.85 32.60
CA THR A 41 -21.50 -4.27 31.83
C THR A 41 -21.64 -2.74 31.94
N ALA A 42 -20.80 -2.05 32.71
CA ALA A 42 -20.87 -0.59 32.88
C ALA A 42 -19.94 0.21 31.93
N ALA A 43 -18.84 -0.37 31.42
CA ALA A 43 -17.87 0.36 30.60
C ALA A 43 -18.14 0.31 29.08
N GLY A 44 -18.93 -0.66 28.60
CA GLY A 44 -19.22 -0.83 27.16
C GLY A 44 -20.10 0.26 26.54
N LYS A 45 -20.94 0.92 27.35
CA LYS A 45 -21.83 2.01 26.87
C LYS A 45 -21.07 3.29 26.51
N GLN A 46 -19.99 3.63 27.21
CA GLN A 46 -19.23 4.85 26.92
C GLN A 46 -18.44 4.76 25.61
N VAL A 47 -17.90 3.59 25.28
CA VAL A 47 -17.19 3.36 24.00
C VAL A 47 -18.17 3.36 22.82
N SER A 48 -19.34 2.74 22.97
CA SER A 48 -20.38 2.74 21.93
C SER A 48 -20.91 4.16 21.64
N ASN A 49 -21.16 4.97 22.68
CA ASN A 49 -21.57 6.37 22.51
C ASN A 49 -20.49 7.24 21.85
N GLY A 50 -19.21 6.98 22.14
CA GLY A 50 -18.08 7.70 21.54
C GLY A 50 -17.99 7.48 20.02
N ILE A 51 -18.17 6.23 19.56
CA ILE A 51 -18.13 5.89 18.13
C ILE A 51 -19.31 6.53 17.38
N THR A 52 -20.53 6.46 17.94
CA THR A 52 -21.71 7.10 17.34
C THR A 52 -21.57 8.62 17.28
N ALA A 53 -20.92 9.25 18.26
CA ALA A 53 -20.66 10.70 18.24
C ALA A 53 -19.66 11.12 17.15
N ILE A 54 -18.67 10.29 16.83
CA ILE A 54 -17.70 10.58 15.76
C ILE A 54 -18.37 10.49 14.39
N PHE A 55 -19.14 9.42 14.13
CA PHE A 55 -19.89 9.27 12.88
C PHE A 55 -21.01 10.31 12.74
N GLY A 56 -21.67 10.67 13.84
CA GLY A 56 -22.66 11.75 13.85
C GLY A 56 -22.06 13.12 13.51
N LYS A 57 -20.86 13.43 14.02
CA LYS A 57 -20.16 14.69 13.69
C LYS A 57 -19.65 14.74 12.25
N THR A 58 -19.17 13.62 11.70
CA THR A 58 -18.78 13.56 10.27
C THR A 58 -19.99 13.63 9.36
N ALA A 59 -21.09 12.95 9.67
CA ALA A 59 -22.34 13.07 8.94
C ALA A 59 -22.91 14.50 9.01
N ALA A 60 -22.84 15.16 10.16
CA ALA A 60 -23.25 16.56 10.31
C ALA A 60 -22.35 17.53 9.54
N ALA A 61 -21.03 17.29 9.51
CA ALA A 61 -20.10 18.08 8.72
C ALA A 61 -20.32 17.87 7.20
N ALA A 62 -20.55 16.63 6.76
CA ALA A 62 -20.87 16.29 5.39
C ALA A 62 -22.23 16.87 4.96
N ALA A 63 -23.25 16.80 5.81
CA ALA A 63 -24.55 17.41 5.56
C ALA A 63 -24.48 18.94 5.54
N LYS A 64 -23.61 19.56 6.37
CA LYS A 64 -23.36 21.00 6.34
C LYS A 64 -22.59 21.43 5.09
N ALA A 65 -21.63 20.62 4.64
CA ALA A 65 -20.90 20.81 3.39
C ALA A 65 -21.78 20.60 2.16
N ALA A 66 -22.74 19.67 2.20
CA ALA A 66 -23.71 19.45 1.12
C ALA A 66 -24.80 20.54 1.04
N ARG A 67 -25.07 21.25 2.15
CA ARG A 67 -26.00 22.40 2.20
C ARG A 67 -25.34 23.73 1.90
N GLN A 68 -24.01 23.82 2.03
CA GLN A 68 -23.23 24.88 1.42
C GLN A 68 -23.19 24.54 -0.07
N GLY A 69 -24.06 25.19 -0.84
CA GLY A 69 -24.24 24.93 -2.27
C GLY A 69 -22.91 24.81 -3.02
N GLU A 70 -22.99 24.07 -4.13
CA GLU A 70 -21.99 23.88 -5.17
C GLU A 70 -20.80 24.83 -5.01
N PRO A 71 -19.58 24.33 -4.68
CA PRO A 71 -18.45 25.19 -4.42
C PRO A 71 -18.32 26.12 -5.61
N ALA A 72 -18.48 27.43 -5.37
CA ALA A 72 -18.41 28.45 -6.40
C ALA A 72 -17.24 28.08 -7.29
N SER A 73 -17.53 27.69 -8.53
CA SER A 73 -16.52 27.27 -9.47
C SER A 73 -15.55 28.44 -9.54
N LEU A 74 -14.42 28.31 -8.86
CA LEU A 74 -13.30 29.20 -9.02
C LEU A 74 -12.85 28.89 -10.44
N GLU A 75 -13.44 29.61 -11.39
CA GLU A 75 -12.95 29.69 -12.75
C GLU A 75 -11.58 30.34 -12.62
N LEU A 76 -10.57 29.50 -12.35
CA LEU A 76 -9.18 29.91 -12.47
C LEU A 76 -9.02 30.41 -13.89
N SER A 77 -8.59 31.66 -14.03
CA SER A 77 -8.34 32.22 -15.34
C SER A 77 -7.32 31.34 -16.07
N ASP A 78 -7.39 31.30 -17.41
CA ASP A 78 -6.40 30.57 -18.21
C ASP A 78 -4.96 31.01 -17.92
N GLU A 79 -4.79 32.25 -17.45
CA GLU A 79 -3.51 32.81 -17.01
C GLU A 79 -3.02 32.17 -15.70
N ASP A 80 -3.90 31.99 -14.72
CA ASP A 80 -3.58 31.31 -13.45
C ASP A 80 -3.22 29.83 -13.68
N VAL A 81 -3.93 29.16 -14.59
CA VAL A 81 -3.64 27.76 -14.95
C VAL A 81 -2.26 27.64 -15.60
N ARG A 82 -1.89 28.59 -16.47
CA ARG A 82 -0.55 28.64 -17.08
C ARG A 82 0.53 28.95 -16.05
N ALA A 83 0.27 29.87 -15.11
CA ALA A 83 1.19 30.20 -14.03
C ALA A 83 1.43 29.00 -13.09
N LEU A 84 0.38 28.26 -12.75
CA LEU A 84 0.47 27.02 -11.96
C LEU A 84 1.31 25.96 -12.67
N ARG A 85 1.08 25.74 -13.97
CA ARG A 85 1.89 24.78 -14.75
C ARG A 85 3.36 25.16 -14.81
N ARG A 86 3.69 26.45 -14.91
CA ARG A 86 5.08 26.93 -14.86
C ARG A 86 5.73 26.65 -13.51
N ARG A 87 5.05 26.98 -12.41
CA ARG A 87 5.54 26.68 -11.05
C ARG A 87 5.77 25.18 -10.83
N GLN A 88 4.85 24.34 -11.30
CA GLN A 88 5.00 22.88 -11.21
C GLN A 88 6.17 22.34 -12.05
N ALA A 89 6.40 22.90 -13.23
CA ALA A 89 7.54 22.53 -14.07
C ALA A 89 8.88 22.91 -13.41
N GLU A 90 8.98 24.13 -12.87
CA GLU A 90 10.16 24.60 -12.15
C GLU A 90 10.45 23.76 -10.89
N GLU A 91 9.41 23.39 -10.14
CA GLU A 91 9.55 22.54 -8.96
C GLU A 91 9.99 21.11 -9.31
N ALA A 92 9.46 20.55 -10.41
CA ALA A 92 9.87 19.24 -10.91
C ALA A 92 11.34 19.23 -11.36
N GLU A 93 11.81 20.29 -12.02
CA GLU A 93 13.23 20.44 -12.37
C GLU A 93 14.11 20.57 -11.14
N ARG A 94 13.68 21.33 -10.12
CA ARG A 94 14.40 21.47 -8.85
C ARG A 94 14.57 20.12 -8.13
N LEU A 95 13.50 19.31 -8.09
CA LEU A 95 13.54 17.96 -7.52
C LEU A 95 14.45 17.02 -8.32
N ARG A 96 14.45 17.13 -9.65
CA ARG A 96 15.36 16.36 -10.51
C ARG A 96 16.81 16.71 -10.23
N GLN A 97 17.15 18.00 -10.13
CA GLN A 97 18.50 18.45 -9.79
C GLN A 97 18.93 17.99 -8.39
N GLN A 98 18.05 18.03 -7.40
CA GLN A 98 18.33 17.48 -6.06
C GLN A 98 18.62 15.98 -6.09
N ARG A 99 17.84 15.18 -6.84
CA ARG A 99 18.08 13.73 -6.98
C ARG A 99 19.40 13.44 -7.68
N GLU A 100 19.73 14.20 -8.72
CA GLU A 100 21.00 14.07 -9.43
C GLU A 100 22.20 14.47 -8.54
N ALA A 101 22.07 15.53 -7.74
CA ALA A 101 23.09 15.92 -6.77
C ALA A 101 23.27 14.88 -5.65
N ALA A 102 22.17 14.31 -5.13
CA ALA A 102 22.21 13.24 -4.15
C ALA A 102 22.84 11.95 -4.70
N ALA A 103 22.55 11.61 -5.96
CA ALA A 103 23.15 10.46 -6.64
C ALA A 103 24.68 10.61 -6.85
N ARG A 104 25.17 11.84 -7.07
CA ARG A 104 26.63 12.09 -7.15
C ARG A 104 27.34 11.96 -5.80
N GLY A 105 26.66 12.30 -4.70
CA GLY A 105 27.20 12.18 -3.34
C GLY A 105 27.21 10.75 -2.80
N TYR A 106 26.25 9.93 -3.23
CA TYR A 106 26.17 8.51 -2.87
C TYR A 106 26.88 7.63 -3.91
N ARG A 107 28.21 7.72 -3.99
CA ARG A 107 28.99 6.53 -4.37
C ARG A 107 28.93 5.57 -3.18
N ALA A 108 27.83 4.82 -3.11
CA ALA A 108 27.77 3.67 -2.21
C ALA A 108 29.02 2.81 -2.50
N PRO A 109 29.83 2.46 -1.48
CA PRO A 109 30.85 1.45 -1.70
C PRO A 109 30.11 0.22 -2.21
N VAL A 110 30.37 -0.15 -3.46
CA VAL A 110 29.96 -1.42 -3.99
C VAL A 110 30.59 -2.43 -3.05
N ARG A 111 29.80 -2.99 -2.14
CA ARG A 111 30.18 -4.11 -1.28
C ARG A 111 30.19 -5.35 -2.18
N SER A 112 31.05 -5.32 -3.19
CA SER A 112 31.31 -6.43 -4.07
C SER A 112 31.99 -7.50 -3.24
N ALA A 113 31.39 -8.70 -3.25
CA ALA A 113 32.10 -9.96 -3.13
C ALA A 113 32.80 -10.27 -1.78
N ALA A 114 32.11 -10.16 -0.65
CA ALA A 114 32.61 -10.74 0.62
C ALA A 114 31.60 -11.61 1.39
N MET A 115 30.52 -12.07 0.76
CA MET A 115 29.55 -13.01 1.37
C MET A 115 29.33 -14.29 0.54
N ALA A 116 30.32 -14.70 -0.24
CA ALA A 116 30.31 -15.97 -0.97
C ALA A 116 31.25 -17.04 -0.38
N ARG A 117 31.76 -16.85 0.85
CA ARG A 117 32.67 -17.82 1.49
C ARG A 117 32.42 -17.91 2.99
N THR A 118 31.31 -18.50 3.40
CA THR A 118 31.16 -19.01 4.78
C THR A 118 30.20 -20.19 4.87
N GLU A 119 30.18 -21.08 3.87
CA GLU A 119 29.39 -22.34 3.94
C GLU A 119 30.23 -23.62 4.04
N GLU A 120 31.56 -23.53 4.10
CA GLU A 120 32.41 -24.73 3.92
C GLU A 120 33.09 -25.28 5.18
N ALA A 121 32.77 -24.82 6.41
CA ALA A 121 33.58 -25.18 7.58
C ALA A 121 32.85 -25.61 8.87
N SER A 122 31.58 -26.04 8.84
CA SER A 122 30.90 -26.55 10.05
C SER A 122 30.25 -27.94 9.97
N SER A 123 30.40 -28.68 8.87
CA SER A 123 29.84 -30.04 8.72
C SER A 123 30.79 -31.18 9.16
N GLY A 124 31.68 -30.93 10.12
CA GLY A 124 32.78 -31.84 10.45
C GLY A 124 32.65 -32.72 11.70
N TRP A 125 31.54 -32.70 12.45
CA TRP A 125 31.52 -33.32 13.80
C TRP A 125 30.45 -34.38 14.09
N MET A 126 29.73 -34.88 13.08
CA MET A 126 29.04 -36.16 13.25
C MET A 126 29.22 -37.04 12.00
N PRO A 127 29.73 -38.28 12.15
CA PRO A 127 29.66 -39.25 11.07
C PRO A 127 28.17 -39.49 10.77
N THR A 128 27.75 -39.15 9.55
CA THR A 128 26.42 -39.53 9.09
C THR A 128 26.32 -41.05 9.16
N PRO A 129 25.32 -41.61 9.89
CA PRO A 129 25.24 -43.05 10.08
C PRO A 129 25.06 -43.76 8.72
N ILE A 130 25.88 -44.79 8.49
CA ILE A 130 25.99 -45.57 7.23
C ILE A 130 24.64 -46.13 6.76
N TRP A 131 23.71 -46.36 7.68
CA TRP A 131 22.36 -46.89 7.41
C TRP A 131 21.46 -45.95 6.58
N LEU A 132 21.81 -44.67 6.42
CA LEU A 132 21.06 -43.71 5.59
C LEU A 132 21.54 -43.67 4.13
N ARG A 133 22.57 -44.43 3.74
CA ARG A 133 23.22 -44.31 2.41
C ARG A 133 22.50 -45.05 1.27
N GLY A 134 21.36 -45.71 1.52
CA GLY A 134 20.74 -46.65 0.58
C GLY A 134 19.36 -46.29 0.04
N TYR A 135 18.68 -45.26 0.58
CA TYR A 135 17.33 -44.92 0.15
C TYR A 135 17.38 -43.72 -0.80
N SER A 136 17.64 -43.97 -2.09
CA SER A 136 17.20 -43.01 -3.11
C SER A 136 15.68 -43.13 -3.18
N ILE A 137 14.97 -42.28 -2.44
CA ILE A 137 13.54 -42.12 -2.61
C ILE A 137 13.38 -41.68 -4.06
N ALA A 138 12.80 -42.54 -4.91
CA ALA A 138 12.49 -42.21 -6.29
C ALA A 138 11.74 -40.88 -6.27
N GLN A 139 12.37 -39.82 -6.75
CA GLN A 139 11.82 -38.48 -6.70
C GLN A 139 10.52 -38.55 -7.52
N PRO A 140 9.34 -38.33 -6.91
CA PRO A 140 8.09 -38.43 -7.64
C PRO A 140 8.16 -37.47 -8.82
N ALA A 141 7.77 -37.95 -10.01
CA ALA A 141 7.76 -37.15 -11.22
C ALA A 141 7.05 -35.82 -10.93
N ALA A 142 7.76 -34.71 -11.14
CA ALA A 142 7.22 -33.39 -10.82
C ALA A 142 5.91 -33.20 -11.61
N PRO A 143 4.82 -32.75 -10.97
CA PRO A 143 3.58 -32.49 -11.66
C PRO A 143 3.82 -31.48 -12.78
N VAL A 144 3.31 -31.78 -13.97
CA VAL A 144 3.44 -30.91 -15.15
C VAL A 144 2.78 -29.58 -14.81
N ARG A 145 3.59 -28.52 -14.71
CA ARG A 145 3.06 -27.16 -14.56
C ARG A 145 2.33 -26.81 -15.83
N GLN A 146 1.05 -26.49 -15.71
CA GLN A 146 0.29 -26.01 -16.84
C GLN A 146 0.83 -24.63 -17.24
N ALA A 147 1.09 -24.44 -18.53
CA ALA A 147 1.58 -23.17 -19.04
C ALA A 147 0.54 -22.07 -18.78
N LEU A 148 1.02 -20.90 -18.36
CA LEU A 148 0.15 -19.76 -18.17
C LEU A 148 -0.05 -19.03 -19.49
N THR A 149 -1.28 -18.99 -19.98
CA THR A 149 -1.65 -18.27 -21.21
C THR A 149 -2.52 -17.04 -20.88
N PRO A 150 -2.53 -16.00 -21.73
CA PRO A 150 -3.35 -14.81 -21.51
C PRO A 150 -4.85 -15.12 -21.49
N GLU A 151 -5.30 -16.12 -22.27
CA GLU A 151 -6.70 -16.57 -22.28
C GLU A 151 -7.11 -17.08 -20.90
N ARG A 152 -6.24 -17.90 -20.29
CA ARG A 152 -6.46 -18.46 -18.95
C ARG A 152 -6.48 -17.38 -17.87
N LEU A 153 -5.66 -16.33 -18.03
CA LEU A 153 -5.73 -15.17 -17.13
C LEU A 153 -7.09 -14.48 -17.23
N GLY A 154 -7.64 -14.36 -18.45
CA GLY A 154 -8.96 -13.79 -18.72
C GLY A 154 -10.14 -14.61 -18.20
N GLU A 155 -9.96 -15.91 -17.99
CA GLU A 155 -10.97 -16.81 -17.40
C GLU A 155 -11.17 -16.59 -15.89
N VAL A 156 -10.27 -15.85 -15.23
CA VAL A 156 -10.39 -15.56 -13.79
C VAL A 156 -11.58 -14.63 -13.53
N ALA A 157 -12.64 -15.21 -12.98
CA ALA A 157 -13.83 -14.47 -12.60
C ALA A 157 -13.58 -13.46 -11.47
N ARG A 158 -14.26 -12.31 -11.55
CA ARG A 158 -14.28 -11.35 -10.43
C ARG A 158 -14.94 -11.99 -9.20
N GLY A 159 -14.43 -11.65 -8.02
CA GLY A 159 -14.92 -12.19 -6.75
C GLY A 159 -14.27 -13.52 -6.33
N LEU A 160 -13.47 -14.17 -7.18
CA LEU A 160 -12.70 -15.34 -6.76
C LEU A 160 -11.78 -15.03 -5.60
N SER A 161 -11.60 -16.00 -4.69
CA SER A 161 -10.69 -15.83 -3.58
C SER A 161 -9.24 -15.92 -4.03
N ARG A 162 -8.33 -15.35 -3.25
CA ARG A 162 -6.88 -15.48 -3.49
C ARG A 162 -6.44 -16.95 -3.62
N ALA A 163 -7.01 -17.87 -2.82
CA ALA A 163 -6.65 -19.28 -2.87
C ALA A 163 -7.07 -19.92 -4.21
N ASP A 164 -8.27 -19.59 -4.70
CA ASP A 164 -8.77 -20.10 -5.98
C ASP A 164 -7.93 -19.59 -7.15
N VAL A 165 -7.55 -18.31 -7.13
CA VAL A 165 -6.66 -17.72 -8.13
C VAL A 165 -5.31 -18.43 -8.14
N LEU A 166 -4.72 -18.70 -6.98
CA LEU A 166 -3.44 -19.42 -6.88
C LEU A 166 -3.56 -20.89 -7.28
N GLY A 167 -4.72 -21.52 -7.02
CA GLY A 167 -5.01 -22.87 -7.49
C GLY A 167 -5.17 -22.96 -9.01
N GLN A 168 -5.79 -21.94 -9.62
CA GLN A 168 -6.02 -21.88 -11.05
C GLN A 168 -4.80 -21.41 -11.85
N LEU A 169 -4.11 -20.36 -11.42
CA LEU A 169 -3.01 -19.75 -12.18
C LEU A 169 -1.63 -20.16 -11.67
N GLY A 170 -1.54 -20.74 -10.48
CA GLY A 170 -0.27 -21.07 -9.83
C GLY A 170 0.33 -19.89 -9.07
N THR A 171 1.63 -19.98 -8.79
CA THR A 171 2.35 -18.96 -8.01
C THR A 171 2.73 -17.76 -8.88
N PRO A 172 2.39 -16.52 -8.48
CA PRO A 172 2.77 -15.32 -9.22
C PRO A 172 4.28 -15.08 -9.11
N VAL A 173 4.84 -14.41 -10.13
CA VAL A 173 6.26 -14.04 -10.16
C VAL A 173 6.55 -12.87 -9.22
N ALA A 174 5.61 -11.93 -9.11
CA ALA A 174 5.70 -10.84 -8.14
C ALA A 174 4.34 -10.58 -7.50
N ARG A 175 4.37 -10.14 -6.24
CA ARG A 175 3.20 -9.75 -5.46
C ARG A 175 3.47 -8.39 -4.84
N VAL A 176 2.58 -7.45 -5.12
CA VAL A 176 2.60 -6.12 -4.51
C VAL A 176 1.40 -6.04 -3.57
N VAL A 177 1.62 -5.64 -2.32
CA VAL A 177 0.59 -5.49 -1.30
C VAL A 177 0.52 -4.02 -0.92
N ILE A 178 -0.65 -3.42 -1.08
CA ILE A 178 -0.93 -2.01 -0.82
C ILE A 178 -2.01 -1.96 0.27
N PRO A 179 -1.66 -1.62 1.51
CA PRO A 179 -2.65 -1.41 2.56
C PRO A 179 -3.41 -0.09 2.31
N GLU A 180 -4.73 -0.16 2.20
CA GLU A 180 -5.61 1.00 2.06
C GLU A 180 -6.67 0.98 3.17
N GLY A 181 -6.42 1.76 4.23
CA GLY A 181 -7.30 1.83 5.40
C GLY A 181 -7.42 0.46 6.08
N ASN A 182 -8.64 -0.10 6.08
CA ASN A 182 -8.93 -1.44 6.64
C ASN A 182 -8.99 -2.54 5.57
N THR A 183 -8.61 -2.23 4.33
CA THR A 183 -8.60 -3.16 3.20
C THR A 183 -7.19 -3.37 2.69
N ILE A 184 -6.88 -4.60 2.31
CA ILE A 184 -5.61 -4.95 1.68
C ILE A 184 -5.87 -5.10 0.19
N ASN A 185 -5.24 -4.25 -0.62
CA ASN A 185 -5.20 -4.39 -2.06
C ASN A 185 -3.94 -5.16 -2.45
N GLU A 186 -4.08 -6.17 -3.30
CA GLU A 186 -2.95 -6.95 -3.80
C GLU A 186 -2.93 -6.91 -5.32
N VAL A 187 -1.73 -6.87 -5.90
CA VAL A 187 -1.53 -7.05 -7.34
C VAL A 187 -0.58 -8.22 -7.53
N LEU A 188 -1.07 -9.28 -8.19
CA LEU A 188 -0.31 -10.47 -8.51
C LEU A 188 0.12 -10.40 -9.96
N TYR A 189 1.42 -10.35 -10.21
CA TYR A 189 2.00 -10.31 -11.55
C TYR A 189 2.39 -11.70 -11.99
N TYR A 190 2.02 -12.02 -13.22
CA TYR A 190 2.33 -13.30 -13.82
C TYR A 190 3.16 -13.16 -15.09
N GLN A 191 4.11 -14.07 -15.26
CA GLN A 191 5.05 -14.11 -16.35
C GLN A 191 5.22 -15.56 -16.82
N GLU A 192 5.29 -15.76 -18.13
CA GLU A 192 5.53 -17.05 -18.76
C GLU A 192 6.72 -16.88 -19.69
N ARG A 193 7.75 -17.73 -19.55
CA ARG A 193 8.97 -17.70 -20.39
C ARG A 193 9.63 -16.32 -20.53
N GLY A 194 9.62 -15.53 -19.46
CA GLY A 194 10.20 -14.18 -19.46
C GLY A 194 9.31 -13.08 -20.05
N GLN A 195 8.10 -13.40 -20.51
CA GLN A 195 7.12 -12.42 -21.00
C GLN A 195 5.99 -12.21 -19.99
N THR A 196 5.65 -10.95 -19.73
CA THR A 196 4.57 -10.60 -18.79
C THR A 196 3.22 -10.90 -19.41
N VAL A 197 2.53 -11.91 -18.87
CA VAL A 197 1.20 -12.32 -19.34
C VAL A 197 0.13 -11.34 -18.85
N GLY A 198 0.26 -10.86 -17.61
CA GLY A 198 -0.66 -9.88 -17.05
C GLY A 198 -0.61 -9.79 -15.53
N ALA A 199 -1.64 -9.18 -14.96
CA ALA A 199 -1.76 -8.99 -13.52
C ALA A 199 -3.21 -9.18 -13.03
N VAL A 200 -3.36 -9.77 -11.86
CA VAL A 200 -4.63 -9.91 -11.15
C VAL A 200 -4.65 -8.97 -9.95
N ARG A 201 -5.67 -8.12 -9.85
CA ARG A 201 -5.89 -7.22 -8.74
C ARG A 201 -6.89 -7.84 -7.77
N LEU A 202 -6.54 -7.84 -6.49
CA LEU A 202 -7.39 -8.29 -5.40
C LEU A 202 -7.63 -7.14 -4.43
N SER A 203 -8.80 -7.10 -3.81
CA SER A 203 -9.12 -6.23 -2.68
C SER A 203 -9.79 -7.06 -1.60
N GLY A 204 -9.31 -6.97 -0.37
CA GLY A 204 -9.81 -7.79 0.74
C GLY A 204 -9.69 -9.29 0.49
N GLY A 205 -8.71 -9.72 -0.32
CA GLY A 205 -8.49 -11.12 -0.67
C GLY A 205 -9.37 -11.68 -1.80
N SER A 206 -10.19 -10.84 -2.45
CA SER A 206 -11.05 -11.23 -3.59
C SER A 206 -10.67 -10.49 -4.87
N VAL A 207 -10.80 -11.13 -6.03
CA VAL A 207 -10.45 -10.53 -7.34
C VAL A 207 -11.37 -9.35 -7.66
N THR A 208 -10.79 -8.18 -7.86
CA THR A 208 -11.52 -6.97 -8.31
C THR A 208 -11.34 -6.69 -9.80
N GLY A 209 -10.20 -7.08 -10.37
CA GLY A 209 -9.92 -6.87 -11.78
C GLY A 209 -8.76 -7.70 -12.30
N VAL A 210 -8.76 -7.93 -13.61
CA VAL A 210 -7.70 -8.63 -14.32
C VAL A 210 -7.23 -7.73 -15.45
N VAL A 211 -5.91 -7.57 -15.57
CA VAL A 211 -5.26 -6.85 -16.66
C VAL A 211 -4.48 -7.87 -17.47
N VAL A 212 -4.95 -8.13 -18.68
CA VAL A 212 -4.28 -9.02 -19.63
C VAL A 212 -3.38 -8.16 -20.51
N ASN A 213 -2.11 -8.50 -20.62
CA ASN A 213 -1.24 -7.91 -21.63
C ASN A 213 -1.33 -8.78 -22.88
N ALA A 214 -2.09 -8.30 -23.87
CA ALA A 214 -2.02 -8.88 -25.21
C ALA A 214 -0.64 -8.53 -25.79
N ASN A 215 0.16 -9.56 -26.03
CA ASN A 215 1.47 -9.44 -26.68
C ASN A 215 1.29 -9.40 -28.20
#